data_AF-A0AAD8MUD1-F1
#
_entry.id   AF-A0AAD8MUD1-F1
#
_cell.length_a   1.000
_cell.length_b   1.000
_cell.length_c   1.000
_cell.angle_alpha   90.00
_cell.angle_beta   90.00
_cell.angle_gamma   90.00
#
_symmetry.space_group_name_H-M   'P 1'
#
loop_
_entity.id
_entity.type
_entity.pdbx_description
1 polymer ?
#
loop_
_entity_poly.entity_id
_entity_poly.type
_entity_poly.pdbx_seq_one_letter_code
_entity_poly.pdbx_strand_id
1 'polypeptide(L)'
;MELAILDCFFALKVWNVQNAGASAVLVADNIEEPLITMDTPEEDIKAAKYIQNITIPSALLDKSFGEKLKKVISNGDMVNVNLDWRESVPHPDDRVEYELWTNSNDECGIKCDMLMDFVKDFKGAAQLLERGGYTQFTPHYITWYCPMAFTISKQCKSQCINHGRYCAPDPEQDFSSGYDGKDVVIENLR
;
A
#
# COMPACT_ATOMS: atom_id res chain seq x y z
N MET A 1 -21.00 21.25 -7.00
CA MET A 1 -19.66 20.65 -6.80
C MET A 1 -18.96 21.51 -5.75
N GLU A 2 -18.92 21.03 -4.52
CA GLU A 2 -18.40 21.80 -3.38
C GLU A 2 -16.93 21.39 -3.16
N LEU A 3 -16.01 22.36 -3.32
CA LEU A 3 -14.58 22.16 -3.12
C LEU A 3 -14.27 22.18 -1.63
N ALA A 4 -13.94 21.03 -1.07
CA ALA A 4 -13.45 20.91 0.31
C ALA A 4 -11.98 21.34 0.42
N ILE A 5 -11.75 22.62 0.72
CA ILE A 5 -10.45 23.16 1.15
C ILE A 5 -10.37 23.04 2.68
N LEU A 6 -9.94 21.88 3.17
CA LEU A 6 -9.46 21.68 4.54
C LEU A 6 -8.46 20.51 4.50
N ASP A 7 -7.31 20.67 5.17
CA ASP A 7 -6.28 19.65 5.36
C ASP A 7 -6.89 18.44 6.08
N CYS A 8 -7.33 17.47 5.29
CA CYS A 8 -7.93 16.25 5.79
C CYS A 8 -7.61 15.10 4.85
N PHE A 9 -7.59 13.90 5.42
CA PHE A 9 -7.17 12.67 4.77
C PHE A 9 -8.03 12.32 3.56
N PHE A 10 -7.44 11.61 2.59
CA PHE A 10 -8.13 11.21 1.36
C PHE A 10 -9.45 10.49 1.65
N ALA A 11 -9.43 9.50 2.54
CA ALA A 11 -10.61 8.74 2.92
C ALA A 11 -11.73 9.61 3.51
N LEU A 12 -11.40 10.64 4.30
CA LEU A 12 -12.42 11.55 4.86
C LEU A 12 -13.04 12.42 3.77
N LYS A 13 -12.26 12.89 2.79
CA LYS A 13 -12.79 13.63 1.64
C LYS A 13 -13.79 12.77 0.87
N VAL A 14 -13.41 11.54 0.53
CA VAL A 14 -14.26 10.60 -0.21
C VAL A 14 -15.52 10.28 0.58
N TRP A 15 -15.40 10.00 1.88
CA TRP A 15 -16.55 9.73 2.77
C TRP A 15 -17.57 10.87 2.79
N ASN A 16 -17.10 12.12 2.93
CA ASN A 16 -17.98 13.29 2.94
C ASN A 16 -18.69 13.48 1.60
N VAL A 17 -17.98 13.30 0.49
CA VAL A 17 -18.56 13.43 -0.85
C VAL A 17 -19.55 12.30 -1.16
N GLN A 18 -19.29 11.08 -0.67
CA GLN A 18 -20.24 9.98 -0.72
C GLN A 18 -21.53 10.31 0.04
N ASN A 19 -21.43 10.83 1.27
CA ASN A 19 -22.61 11.23 2.05
C ASN A 19 -23.38 12.40 1.42
N ALA A 20 -22.72 13.20 0.59
CA ALA A 20 -23.35 14.25 -0.22
C ALA A 20 -24.07 13.69 -1.48
N GLY A 21 -24.03 12.38 -1.72
CA GLY A 21 -24.76 11.70 -2.81
C GLY A 21 -24.02 11.64 -4.14
N ALA A 22 -22.71 11.89 -4.16
CA ALA A 22 -21.91 11.73 -5.38
C ALA A 22 -21.77 10.25 -5.77
N SER A 23 -21.69 9.98 -7.08
CA SER A 23 -21.48 8.62 -7.59
C SER A 23 -20.00 8.22 -7.74
N ALA A 24 -19.09 9.19 -7.75
CA ALA A 24 -17.64 8.99 -7.80
C ALA A 24 -16.91 10.25 -7.32
N VAL A 25 -15.62 10.12 -6.98
CA VAL A 25 -14.77 11.23 -6.51
C VAL A 25 -13.46 11.27 -7.28
N LEU A 26 -13.10 12.47 -7.75
CA LEU A 26 -11.78 12.78 -8.28
C LEU A 26 -11.13 13.80 -7.34
N VAL A 27 -10.03 13.42 -6.70
CA VAL A 27 -9.25 14.32 -5.84
C VAL A 27 -8.03 14.76 -6.64
N ALA A 28 -7.85 16.06 -6.82
CA ALA A 28 -6.65 16.58 -7.48
C ALA A 28 -5.55 16.83 -6.46
N ASP A 29 -4.33 16.41 -6.80
CA ASP A 29 -3.14 16.69 -6.03
C ASP A 29 -2.89 18.21 -5.91
N ASN A 30 -2.35 18.64 -4.77
CA ASN A 30 -1.96 20.02 -4.52
C ASN A 30 -0.47 20.27 -4.83
N ILE A 31 0.34 19.22 -5.01
CA ILE A 31 1.76 19.27 -5.35
C ILE A 31 1.97 18.79 -6.80
N GLU A 32 2.97 19.36 -7.48
CA GLU A 32 3.35 18.90 -8.82
C GLU A 32 4.38 17.77 -8.69
N GLU A 33 3.90 16.54 -8.58
CA GLU A 33 4.72 15.34 -8.38
C GLU A 33 4.11 14.11 -9.07
N PRO A 34 4.89 13.01 -9.26
CA PRO A 34 4.32 11.74 -9.68
C PRO A 34 3.27 11.26 -8.66
N LEU A 35 2.18 10.64 -9.15
CA LEU A 35 1.13 10.11 -8.28
C LEU A 35 1.72 9.12 -7.27
N ILE A 36 1.44 9.37 -5.99
CA ILE A 36 1.80 8.50 -4.87
C ILE A 36 0.57 7.69 -4.41
N THR A 37 0.81 6.64 -3.62
CA THR A 37 -0.27 5.88 -2.98
C THR A 37 -1.05 6.78 -2.03
N MET A 38 -2.38 6.64 -2.04
CA MET A 38 -3.31 7.45 -1.23
C MET A 38 -3.32 7.06 0.26
N ASP A 39 -2.25 6.44 0.73
CA ASP A 39 -2.08 5.87 2.08
C ASP A 39 -0.86 6.52 2.73
N THR A 40 -1.08 7.33 3.76
CA THR A 40 0.00 7.89 4.57
C THR A 40 0.02 7.24 5.96
N PRO A 41 1.19 6.94 6.55
CA PRO A 41 1.27 6.20 7.82
C PRO A 41 0.53 6.85 9.00
N GLU A 42 0.39 8.18 8.99
CA GLU A 42 -0.35 8.94 10.00
C GLU A 42 -1.88 8.80 9.87
N GLU A 43 -2.36 8.36 8.70
CA GLU A 43 -3.77 8.17 8.36
C GLU A 43 -4.35 6.87 8.88
N ASP A 44 -3.52 5.83 9.04
CA ASP A 44 -3.94 4.44 9.07
C ASP A 44 -4.95 4.12 10.21
N ILE A 45 -4.76 4.69 11.40
CA ILE A 45 -5.67 4.46 12.55
C ILE A 45 -6.96 5.29 12.45
N LYS A 46 -6.88 6.54 11.98
CA LYS A 46 -8.02 7.48 11.94
C LYS A 46 -8.87 7.31 10.69
N ALA A 47 -8.27 6.87 9.59
CA ALA A 47 -8.89 6.67 8.29
C ALA A 47 -9.58 5.30 8.17
N ALA A 48 -9.13 4.27 8.90
CA ALA A 48 -9.70 2.92 8.87
C ALA A 48 -11.23 2.88 9.01
N LYS A 49 -11.81 3.73 9.88
CA LYS A 49 -13.27 3.80 10.09
C LYS A 49 -14.05 4.31 8.86
N TYR A 50 -13.40 5.08 7.99
CA TYR A 50 -14.01 5.58 6.76
C TYR A 50 -13.81 4.57 5.62
N ILE A 51 -12.59 4.02 5.49
CA ILE A 51 -12.23 3.08 4.40
C ILE A 51 -13.21 1.90 4.33
N GLN A 52 -13.62 1.33 5.46
CA GLN A 52 -14.56 0.20 5.50
C GLN A 52 -15.96 0.50 4.94
N ASN A 53 -16.36 1.78 4.89
CA ASN A 53 -17.72 2.19 4.52
C ASN A 53 -17.77 2.95 3.18
N ILE A 54 -16.63 3.26 2.57
CA ILE A 54 -16.57 3.89 1.25
C ILE A 54 -16.92 2.83 0.20
N THR A 55 -17.92 3.14 -0.63
CA THR A 55 -18.43 2.25 -1.68
C THR A 55 -18.38 2.90 -3.07
N ILE A 56 -18.17 4.21 -3.14
CA ILE A 56 -18.04 4.92 -4.41
C ILE A 56 -16.60 4.84 -4.95
N PRO A 57 -16.42 4.75 -6.28
CA PRO A 57 -15.10 4.83 -6.87
C PRO A 57 -14.43 6.18 -6.56
N SER A 58 -13.16 6.13 -6.19
CA SER A 58 -12.36 7.32 -5.88
C SER A 58 -10.99 7.22 -6.53
N ALA A 59 -10.51 8.33 -7.11
CA ALA A 59 -9.22 8.39 -7.78
C ALA A 59 -8.47 9.69 -7.44
N LEU A 60 -7.15 9.58 -7.29
CA LEU A 60 -6.24 10.72 -7.23
C LEU A 60 -5.81 11.12 -8.64
N LEU A 61 -5.82 12.41 -8.93
CA LEU A 61 -5.41 13.00 -10.20
C LEU A 61 -4.18 13.86 -10.00
N ASP A 62 -3.32 13.93 -11.01
CA ASP A 62 -2.21 14.87 -11.00
C ASP A 62 -2.73 16.31 -10.97
N LYS A 63 -1.94 17.20 -10.36
CA LYS A 63 -2.28 18.61 -10.21
C LYS A 63 -2.57 19.28 -11.55
N SER A 64 -1.72 19.03 -12.55
CA SER A 64 -1.82 19.65 -13.87
C SER A 64 -3.15 19.32 -14.58
N PHE A 65 -3.63 18.09 -14.45
CA PHE A 65 -4.87 17.59 -15.02
C PHE A 65 -6.08 18.06 -14.23
N GLY A 66 -6.00 18.04 -12.89
CA GLY A 66 -7.01 18.62 -12.01
C GLY A 66 -7.29 20.10 -12.31
N GLU A 67 -6.24 20.91 -12.53
CA GLU A 67 -6.40 22.32 -12.88
C GLU A 67 -7.00 22.54 -14.27
N LYS A 68 -6.65 21.69 -15.26
CA LYS A 68 -7.29 21.72 -16.58
C LYS A 68 -8.78 21.41 -16.48
N LEU A 69 -9.17 20.38 -15.72
CA LEU A 69 -10.57 20.03 -15.49
C LEU A 69 -11.33 21.16 -14.82
N LYS A 70 -10.78 21.74 -13.74
CA LYS A 70 -11.39 22.88 -13.05
C LYS A 70 -11.62 24.05 -14.01
N LYS A 71 -10.65 24.36 -14.87
CA LYS A 71 -10.76 25.45 -15.84
C LYS A 71 -11.89 25.23 -16.84
N VAL A 72 -12.01 24.03 -17.41
CA VAL A 72 -13.09 23.68 -18.35
C VAL A 72 -14.46 23.77 -17.68
N ILE A 73 -14.60 23.22 -16.47
CA ILE A 73 -15.86 23.29 -15.71
C ILE A 73 -16.22 24.74 -15.36
N SER A 74 -15.23 25.56 -15.00
CA SER A 74 -15.44 26.97 -14.64
C SER A 74 -15.87 27.82 -15.84
N ASN A 75 -15.56 27.39 -17.06
CA ASN A 75 -16.03 28.03 -18.30
C ASN A 75 -17.48 27.67 -18.65
N GLY A 76 -18.13 26.79 -17.87
CA GLY A 76 -19.52 26.35 -18.10
C GLY A 76 -19.64 25.13 -19.02
N ASP A 77 -18.52 24.53 -19.43
CA ASP A 77 -18.52 23.35 -20.28
C ASP A 77 -18.90 22.09 -19.47
N MET A 78 -19.74 21.24 -20.06
CA MET A 78 -20.03 19.91 -19.54
C MET A 78 -18.87 18.97 -19.84
N VAL A 79 -18.31 18.36 -18.80
CA VAL A 79 -17.22 17.38 -18.91
C VAL A 79 -17.76 15.99 -18.61
N ASN A 80 -17.54 15.05 -19.52
CA ASN A 80 -17.81 13.63 -19.29
C ASN A 80 -16.50 12.92 -18.98
N VAL A 81 -16.47 12.14 -17.88
CA VAL A 81 -15.30 11.40 -17.43
C VAL A 81 -15.66 9.92 -17.35
N ASN A 82 -14.86 9.07 -18.00
CA ASN A 82 -14.97 7.62 -17.88
C ASN A 82 -13.84 7.12 -16.96
N LEU A 83 -14.20 6.38 -15.92
CA LEU A 83 -13.25 5.67 -15.06
C LEU A 83 -13.24 4.20 -15.47
N ASP A 84 -12.20 3.80 -16.19
CA ASP A 84 -12.03 2.42 -16.64
C ASP A 84 -10.91 1.74 -15.87
N TRP A 85 -11.28 0.73 -15.10
CA TRP A 85 -10.38 -0.09 -14.29
C TRP A 85 -10.08 -1.44 -14.97
N ARG A 86 -10.63 -1.69 -16.15
CA ARG A 86 -10.50 -2.98 -16.85
C ARG A 86 -9.10 -3.22 -17.39
N GLU A 87 -8.39 -2.14 -17.75
CA GLU A 87 -7.00 -2.16 -18.21
C GLU A 87 -6.01 -1.60 -17.17
N SER A 88 -6.33 -1.72 -15.88
CA SER A 88 -5.39 -1.32 -14.80
C SER A 88 -4.13 -2.19 -14.75
N VAL A 89 -4.11 -3.27 -15.54
CA VAL A 89 -3.00 -4.21 -15.64
C VAL A 89 -2.41 -4.07 -17.04
N PRO A 90 -1.24 -3.42 -17.17
CA PRO A 90 -0.45 -3.52 -18.39
C PRO A 90 -0.24 -5.01 -18.71
N HIS A 91 -0.51 -5.42 -19.95
CA HIS A 91 -0.25 -6.78 -20.41
C HIS A 91 0.43 -6.76 -21.80
N PRO A 92 1.68 -6.29 -21.88
CA PRO A 92 2.41 -6.20 -23.15
C PRO A 92 2.54 -7.55 -23.88
N ASP A 93 2.32 -8.67 -23.19
CA ASP A 93 2.41 -10.03 -23.72
C ASP A 93 1.30 -11.00 -23.25
N ASP A 94 0.06 -10.49 -23.09
CA ASP A 94 -1.12 -11.26 -22.66
C ASP A 94 -1.00 -11.91 -21.27
N ARG A 95 -0.05 -11.46 -20.46
CA ARG A 95 0.14 -11.87 -19.06
C ARG A 95 -0.19 -10.73 -18.10
N VAL A 96 -0.76 -11.09 -16.96
CA VAL A 96 -1.00 -10.16 -15.85
C VAL A 96 0.25 -10.11 -14.98
N GLU A 97 0.95 -8.99 -14.97
CA GLU A 97 2.06 -8.76 -14.05
C GLU A 97 1.53 -8.28 -12.70
N TYR A 98 1.97 -8.93 -11.62
CA TYR A 98 1.62 -8.50 -10.28
C TYR A 98 2.75 -8.74 -9.28
N GLU A 99 2.79 -7.87 -8.28
CA GLU A 99 3.81 -7.85 -7.26
C GLU A 99 3.19 -8.10 -5.88
N LEU A 100 3.87 -8.87 -5.03
CA LEU A 100 3.50 -9.01 -3.61
C LEU A 100 4.61 -8.41 -2.77
N TRP A 101 4.29 -7.31 -2.08
CA TRP A 101 5.18 -6.66 -1.12
C TRP A 101 4.80 -7.10 0.28
N THR A 102 5.75 -7.68 1.00
CA THR A 102 5.61 -8.16 2.39
C THR A 102 6.88 -7.87 3.17
N ASN A 103 6.89 -8.09 4.49
CA ASN A 103 8.02 -7.76 5.35
C ASN A 103 8.12 -8.73 6.55
N SER A 104 9.23 -8.68 7.26
CA SER A 104 9.50 -9.52 8.45
C SER A 104 8.89 -9.05 9.76
N ASN A 105 8.14 -7.95 9.76
CA ASN A 105 7.78 -7.19 10.95
C ASN A 105 6.29 -6.99 11.14
N ASP A 106 5.45 -7.68 10.36
CA ASP A 106 4.01 -7.53 10.51
C ASP A 106 3.59 -7.99 11.91
N GLU A 107 3.16 -7.04 12.74
CA GLU A 107 2.74 -7.31 14.12
C GLU A 107 1.48 -8.18 14.14
N CYS A 108 1.46 -9.18 15.03
CA CYS A 108 0.31 -10.07 15.19
C CYS A 108 -0.97 -9.29 15.55
N GLY A 109 -2.04 -9.54 14.80
CA GLY A 109 -3.34 -8.86 14.95
C GLY A 109 -4.17 -8.97 13.67
N ILE A 110 -5.33 -8.30 13.64
CA ILE A 110 -6.33 -8.41 12.55
C ILE A 110 -5.69 -8.19 11.16
N LYS A 111 -4.76 -7.22 11.04
CA LYS A 111 -4.07 -6.93 9.78
C LYS A 111 -3.16 -8.08 9.34
N CYS A 112 -2.35 -8.62 10.25
CA CYS A 112 -1.48 -9.76 9.99
C CYS A 112 -2.30 -11.01 9.64
N ASP A 113 -3.40 -11.27 10.37
CA ASP A 113 -4.30 -12.40 10.07
C ASP A 113 -4.89 -12.28 8.65
N MET A 114 -5.39 -11.09 8.26
CA MET A 114 -5.92 -10.86 6.91
C MET A 114 -4.85 -11.06 5.82
N LEU A 115 -3.62 -10.58 6.05
CA LEU A 115 -2.52 -10.75 5.10
C LEU A 115 -2.14 -12.23 4.96
N MET A 116 -2.00 -12.94 6.08
CA MET A 116 -1.65 -14.35 6.11
C MET A 116 -2.73 -15.22 5.47
N ASP A 117 -4.00 -14.92 5.70
CA ASP A 117 -5.12 -15.63 5.07
C ASP A 117 -5.15 -15.38 3.56
N PHE A 118 -4.94 -14.14 3.11
CA PHE A 118 -4.81 -13.85 1.69
C PHE A 118 -3.69 -14.67 1.02
N VAL A 119 -2.48 -14.70 1.62
CA VAL A 119 -1.35 -15.46 1.06
C VAL A 119 -1.67 -16.96 1.01
N LYS A 120 -2.29 -17.52 2.05
CA LYS A 120 -2.68 -18.94 2.11
C LYS A 120 -3.73 -19.29 1.06
N ASP A 121 -4.77 -18.46 0.93
CA ASP A 121 -5.90 -18.70 0.04
C ASP A 121 -5.50 -18.50 -1.43
N PHE A 122 -4.73 -17.45 -1.72
CA PHE A 122 -4.35 -17.11 -3.09
C PHE A 122 -3.25 -18.01 -3.65
N LYS A 123 -2.42 -18.64 -2.79
CA LYS A 123 -1.29 -19.52 -3.20
C LYS A 123 -1.66 -20.52 -4.28
N GLY A 124 -2.79 -21.21 -4.16
CA GLY A 124 -3.20 -22.23 -5.12
C GLY A 124 -3.55 -21.64 -6.49
N ALA A 125 -4.31 -20.54 -6.51
CA ALA A 125 -4.66 -19.83 -7.73
C ALA A 125 -3.42 -19.23 -8.41
N ALA A 126 -2.55 -18.57 -7.64
CA ALA A 126 -1.28 -18.03 -8.12
C ALA A 126 -0.42 -19.10 -8.82
N GLN A 127 -0.26 -20.27 -8.19
CA GLN A 127 0.51 -21.37 -8.78
C GLN A 127 -0.08 -21.89 -10.09
N LEU A 128 -1.41 -21.95 -10.20
CA LEU A 128 -2.09 -22.37 -11.43
C LEU A 128 -1.92 -21.35 -12.55
N LEU A 129 -2.07 -20.07 -12.24
CA LEU A 129 -1.94 -18.96 -13.20
C LEU A 129 -0.51 -18.84 -13.74
N GLU A 130 0.50 -18.90 -12.85
CA GLU A 130 1.92 -18.88 -13.23
C GLU A 130 2.30 -20.09 -14.10
N ARG A 131 1.88 -21.29 -13.72
CA ARG A 131 2.14 -22.52 -14.51
C ARG A 131 1.42 -22.51 -15.86
N GLY A 132 0.26 -21.85 -15.93
CA GLY A 132 -0.50 -21.65 -17.16
C GLY A 132 0.09 -20.57 -18.08
N GLY A 133 1.07 -19.81 -17.59
CA GLY A 133 1.67 -18.70 -18.34
C GLY A 133 0.76 -17.48 -18.47
N TYR A 134 -0.26 -17.35 -17.60
CA TYR A 134 -1.22 -16.24 -17.63
C TYR A 134 -0.79 -15.04 -16.78
N THR A 135 0.18 -15.23 -15.90
CA THR A 135 0.68 -14.20 -15.00
C THR A 135 2.20 -14.15 -14.99
N GLN A 136 2.73 -13.04 -14.49
CA GLN A 136 4.13 -12.91 -14.07
C GLN A 136 4.19 -12.36 -12.65
N PHE A 137 4.52 -13.24 -11.70
CA PHE A 137 4.61 -12.91 -10.29
C PHE A 137 6.01 -12.46 -9.88
N THR A 138 6.10 -11.29 -9.23
CA THR A 138 7.36 -10.81 -8.62
C THR A 138 7.18 -10.57 -7.11
N PRO A 139 7.76 -11.43 -6.25
CA PRO A 139 7.71 -11.23 -4.80
C PRO A 139 8.77 -10.22 -4.35
N HIS A 140 8.37 -9.31 -3.45
CA HIS A 140 9.25 -8.38 -2.75
C HIS A 140 9.12 -8.60 -1.24
N TYR A 141 10.23 -9.00 -0.61
CA TYR A 141 10.28 -9.22 0.82
C TYR A 141 11.22 -8.17 1.45
N ILE A 142 10.63 -7.23 2.19
CA ILE A 142 11.35 -6.13 2.82
C ILE A 142 11.95 -6.62 4.14
N THR A 143 13.26 -6.44 4.28
CA THR A 143 13.98 -6.70 5.53
C THR A 143 14.72 -5.45 5.98
N TRP A 144 14.94 -5.32 7.28
CA TRP A 144 15.89 -4.33 7.78
C TRP A 144 17.31 -4.80 7.52
N TYR A 145 18.25 -3.86 7.55
CA TYR A 145 19.67 -4.17 7.49
C TYR A 145 20.42 -3.35 8.54
N CYS A 146 21.54 -3.89 8.96
CA CYS A 146 22.47 -3.27 9.87
C CYS A 146 23.67 -2.74 9.07
N PRO A 147 23.98 -1.43 9.15
CA PRO A 147 25.09 -0.85 8.40
C PRO A 147 26.43 -1.51 8.77
N MET A 148 27.34 -1.63 7.81
CA MET A 148 28.60 -2.37 7.98
C MET A 148 29.41 -1.95 9.22
N ALA A 149 29.41 -0.66 9.56
CA ALA A 149 30.10 -0.11 10.73
C ALA A 149 29.60 -0.68 12.06
N PHE A 150 28.36 -1.17 12.12
CA PHE A 150 27.72 -1.66 13.34
C PHE A 150 27.57 -3.19 13.40
N THR A 151 28.11 -3.92 12.42
CA THR A 151 27.99 -5.40 12.33
C THR A 151 28.51 -6.15 13.55
N ILE A 152 29.48 -5.57 14.26
CA ILE A 152 30.05 -6.17 15.47
C ILE A 152 29.27 -5.84 16.75
N SER A 153 28.37 -4.85 16.70
CA SER A 153 27.58 -4.41 17.86
C SER A 153 26.68 -5.52 18.38
N LYS A 154 26.34 -5.46 19.67
CA LYS A 154 25.44 -6.44 20.30
C LYS A 154 24.08 -6.42 19.62
N GLN A 155 23.54 -5.24 19.35
CA GLN A 155 22.25 -5.02 18.70
C GLN A 155 22.20 -5.66 17.32
N CYS A 156 23.22 -5.43 16.50
CA CYS A 156 23.24 -6.02 15.16
C CYS A 156 23.33 -7.56 15.20
N LYS A 157 24.11 -8.10 16.13
CA LYS A 157 24.24 -9.56 16.29
C LYS A 157 22.99 -10.23 16.86
N SER A 158 22.21 -9.54 17.69
CA SER A 158 20.93 -10.07 18.18
C SER A 158 19.86 -9.96 17.11
N GLN A 159 19.77 -8.84 16.39
CA GLN A 159 18.61 -8.55 15.55
C GLN A 159 18.75 -9.04 14.10
N CYS A 160 19.94 -9.47 13.68
CA CYS A 160 20.22 -9.77 12.28
C CYS A 160 20.89 -11.12 12.06
N ILE A 161 20.67 -11.68 10.87
CA ILE A 161 21.43 -12.80 10.30
C ILE A 161 22.31 -12.32 9.13
N ASN A 162 23.16 -13.22 8.62
CA ASN A 162 24.01 -12.99 7.45
C ASN A 162 24.82 -11.68 7.52
N HIS A 163 25.59 -11.52 8.60
CA HIS A 163 26.45 -10.35 8.83
C HIS A 163 25.71 -9.00 8.78
N GLY A 164 24.47 -8.94 9.27
CA GLY A 164 23.69 -7.70 9.30
C GLY A 164 22.90 -7.43 8.02
N ARG A 165 22.90 -8.35 7.05
CA ARG A 165 22.20 -8.15 5.77
C ARG A 165 20.68 -8.26 5.87
N TYR A 166 20.20 -9.13 6.76
CA TYR A 166 18.77 -9.36 6.98
C TYR A 166 18.48 -9.26 8.46
N CYS A 167 17.60 -8.33 8.83
CA CYS A 167 17.26 -8.02 10.21
C CYS A 167 15.74 -7.84 10.34
N ALA A 168 15.25 -8.06 11.55
CA ALA A 168 13.97 -7.58 12.02
C ALA A 168 14.22 -6.78 13.32
N PRO A 169 13.41 -5.76 13.64
CA PRO A 169 13.43 -5.15 14.95
C PRO A 169 12.93 -6.16 15.99
N ASP A 170 13.28 -5.85 17.22
CA ASP A 170 12.90 -6.66 18.37
C ASP A 170 11.39 -6.59 18.57
N PRO A 171 10.66 -7.73 18.55
CA PRO A 171 9.20 -7.74 18.66
C PRO A 171 8.69 -7.08 19.94
N GLU A 172 9.43 -7.24 21.03
CA GLU A 172 9.11 -6.69 22.33
C GLU A 172 9.68 -5.28 22.54
N GLN A 173 10.42 -4.76 21.56
CA GLN A 173 11.23 -3.53 21.67
C GLN A 173 12.18 -3.56 22.88
N ASP A 174 12.58 -4.75 23.33
CA ASP A 174 13.41 -4.98 24.51
C ASP A 174 14.56 -5.94 24.20
N PHE A 175 15.74 -5.39 23.94
CA PHE A 175 16.95 -6.18 23.66
C PHE A 175 17.51 -6.98 24.85
N SER A 176 16.80 -7.03 25.99
CA SER A 176 17.23 -7.72 27.20
C SER A 176 16.44 -8.99 27.51
N SER A 177 15.24 -9.14 26.97
CA SER A 177 14.36 -10.29 27.22
C SER A 177 13.40 -10.53 26.05
N GLY A 178 12.90 -11.75 25.88
CA GLY A 178 12.02 -12.09 24.75
C GLY A 178 12.76 -12.70 23.56
N TYR A 179 12.16 -12.59 22.38
CA TYR A 179 12.74 -13.09 21.14
C TYR A 179 13.61 -12.02 20.50
N ASP A 180 14.76 -12.43 19.98
CA ASP A 180 15.59 -11.51 19.21
C ASP A 180 15.02 -11.34 17.80
N GLY A 181 15.23 -10.18 17.15
CA GLY A 181 14.84 -9.98 15.76
C GLY A 181 15.44 -11.00 14.78
N LYS A 182 16.62 -11.58 15.04
CA LYS A 182 17.15 -12.67 14.21
C LYS A 182 16.25 -13.92 14.25
N ASP A 183 15.55 -14.18 15.37
CA ASP A 183 14.69 -15.34 15.54
C ASP A 183 13.44 -15.17 14.67
N VAL A 184 12.92 -13.94 14.57
CA VAL A 184 11.86 -13.56 13.63
C VAL A 184 12.31 -13.76 12.19
N VAL A 185 13.50 -13.30 11.82
CA VAL A 185 14.03 -13.50 10.46
C VAL A 185 14.19 -14.98 10.14
N ILE A 186 14.63 -15.80 11.11
CA ILE A 186 14.76 -17.25 10.93
C ILE A 186 13.39 -17.92 10.78
N GLU A 187 12.38 -17.50 11.54
CA GLU A 187 11.03 -18.06 11.42
C GLU A 187 10.41 -17.75 10.05
N ASN A 188 10.63 -16.55 9.53
CA ASN A 188 10.17 -16.15 8.18
C ASN A 188 10.82 -16.93 7.03
N LEU A 189 11.88 -17.72 7.28
CA LEU A 189 12.49 -18.60 6.27
C LEU A 189 11.76 -19.94 6.09
N ARG A 190 10.81 -20.28 6.97
CA ARG A 190 10.07 -21.55 6.98
C ARG A 190 8.85 -21.52 6.07
#